data_AF-A0A3D9GYE7-F1
#
_entry.id   AF-A0A3D9GYE7-F1
#
_cell.length_a   1.000
_cell.length_b   1.000
_cell.length_c   1.000
_cell.angle_alpha   90.00
_cell.angle_beta   90.00
_cell.angle_gamma   90.00
#
_symmetry.space_group_name_H-M   'P 1'
#
loop_
_entity.id
_entity.type
_entity.pdbx_description
1 polymer ?
#
loop_
_entity_poly.entity_id
_entity_poly.type
_entity_poly.pdbx_seq_one_letter_code
_entity_poly.pdbx_strand_id
1 'polypeptide(L)'
;MYMSKADEKQKGTSDPVNVAMKAAVLRNFFAADGRLAQIPAQYKKKLIAMQYLVEKLEPGRRYTEKEINAFIQQFHDDYATIRREFIIHRYMSRDNDIYEMNPRDQWTKWEQV
;
A
#
# COMPACT_ATOMS: atom_id res chain seq x y z
N MET A 1 -31.07 1.41 -22.73
CA MET A 1 -30.82 0.38 -21.70
C MET A 1 -29.74 0.92 -20.78
N TYR A 2 -30.13 1.56 -19.69
CA TYR A 2 -29.20 2.21 -18.76
C TYR A 2 -28.55 1.14 -17.90
N MET A 3 -27.23 0.96 -18.06
CA MET A 3 -26.43 0.17 -17.14
C MET A 3 -26.38 0.91 -15.80
N SER A 4 -26.67 0.22 -14.71
CA SER A 4 -26.77 0.83 -13.38
C SER A 4 -25.38 1.16 -12.83
N LYS A 5 -25.26 2.25 -12.05
CA LYS A 5 -24.03 2.66 -11.35
C LYS A 5 -23.52 1.65 -10.30
N ALA A 6 -24.22 0.52 -10.11
CA ALA A 6 -23.83 -0.52 -9.16
C ALA A 6 -22.71 -1.44 -9.69
N ASP A 7 -22.58 -1.57 -11.02
CA ASP A 7 -21.61 -2.50 -11.65
C ASP A 7 -20.17 -1.96 -11.72
N GLU A 8 -19.96 -0.67 -11.41
CA GLU A 8 -18.62 -0.06 -11.38
C GLU A 8 -17.85 -0.31 -10.08
N LYS A 9 -18.52 -0.67 -8.98
CA LYS A 9 -17.91 -0.69 -7.64
C LYS A 9 -17.05 -1.92 -7.30
N GLN A 10 -16.95 -2.93 -8.18
CA GLN A 10 -16.23 -4.18 -7.90
C GLN A 10 -15.24 -4.61 -9.00
N LYS A 11 -14.89 -3.75 -9.96
CA LYS A 11 -13.98 -4.11 -11.08
C LYS A 11 -12.50 -3.85 -10.84
N GLY A 12 -12.11 -3.19 -9.75
CA GLY A 12 -10.72 -2.74 -9.54
C GLY A 12 -9.70 -3.89 -9.43
N THR A 13 -10.06 -4.99 -8.76
CA THR A 13 -9.12 -6.06 -8.41
C THR A 13 -8.99 -7.15 -9.47
N SER A 14 -9.94 -7.25 -10.39
CA SER A 14 -10.08 -8.41 -11.31
C SER A 14 -9.72 -8.09 -12.77
N ASP A 15 -9.36 -6.84 -13.09
CA ASP A 15 -8.89 -6.48 -14.43
C ASP A 15 -7.52 -7.16 -14.71
N PRO A 16 -7.41 -8.02 -15.72
CA PRO A 16 -6.16 -8.70 -16.07
C PRO A 16 -4.98 -7.75 -16.27
N VAL A 17 -5.22 -6.52 -16.75
CA VAL A 17 -4.17 -5.51 -16.95
C VAL A 17 -3.62 -5.04 -15.60
N ASN A 18 -4.50 -4.77 -14.64
CA ASN A 18 -4.12 -4.37 -13.29
C ASN A 18 -3.37 -5.50 -12.58
N VAL A 19 -3.83 -6.74 -12.69
CA VAL A 19 -3.15 -7.92 -12.12
C VAL A 19 -1.73 -8.05 -12.67
N ALA A 20 -1.57 -7.97 -14.00
CA ALA A 20 -0.27 -8.06 -14.65
C ALA A 20 0.67 -6.90 -14.24
N MET A 21 0.14 -5.68 -14.14
CA MET A 21 0.90 -4.51 -13.68
C MET A 21 1.36 -4.67 -12.23
N LYS A 22 0.46 -5.05 -11.32
CA LYS A 22 0.80 -5.30 -9.92
C LYS A 22 1.91 -6.34 -9.81
N ALA A 23 1.76 -7.48 -10.49
CA ALA A 23 2.77 -8.54 -10.50
C ALA A 23 4.12 -8.07 -11.06
N ALA A 24 4.13 -7.30 -12.16
CA ALA A 24 5.35 -6.77 -12.75
C ALA A 24 6.06 -5.78 -11.82
N VAL A 25 5.31 -4.90 -11.14
CA VAL A 25 5.88 -3.97 -10.16
C VAL A 25 6.49 -4.74 -8.98
N LEU A 26 5.76 -5.70 -8.41
CA LEU A 26 6.30 -6.46 -7.27
C LEU A 26 7.58 -7.21 -7.64
N ARG A 27 7.62 -7.86 -8.81
CA ARG A 27 8.82 -8.55 -9.32
C ARG A 27 10.01 -7.62 -9.54
N ASN A 28 9.78 -6.38 -9.97
CA ASN A 28 10.85 -5.45 -10.32
C ASN A 28 11.43 -4.68 -9.12
N PHE A 29 10.66 -4.54 -8.04
CA PHE A 29 11.05 -3.71 -6.89
C PHE A 29 11.33 -4.52 -5.62
N PHE A 30 10.82 -5.74 -5.50
CA PHE A 30 11.07 -6.59 -4.35
C PHE A 30 12.06 -7.70 -4.70
N ALA A 31 13.07 -7.86 -3.85
CA ALA A 31 14.01 -8.97 -3.91
C ALA A 31 13.34 -10.29 -3.47
N ALA A 32 14.01 -11.40 -3.74
CA ALA A 32 13.50 -12.74 -3.41
C ALA A 32 13.31 -12.96 -1.90
N ASP A 33 14.06 -12.24 -1.06
CA ASP A 33 13.92 -12.24 0.40
C ASP A 33 12.77 -11.34 0.89
N GLY A 34 12.07 -10.66 -0.03
CA GLY A 34 10.98 -9.75 0.27
C GLY A 34 11.40 -8.31 0.57
N ARG A 35 12.69 -7.97 0.55
CA ARG A 35 13.14 -6.58 0.73
C ARG A 35 12.75 -5.71 -0.46
N LEU A 36 12.30 -4.50 -0.19
CA LEU A 36 12.08 -3.47 -1.20
C LEU A 36 13.46 -2.90 -1.58
N ALA A 37 13.91 -3.13 -2.81
CA ALA A 37 15.24 -2.71 -3.25
C ALA A 37 15.35 -1.18 -3.38
N GLN A 38 14.26 -0.54 -3.82
CA GLN A 38 14.16 0.92 -3.94
C GLN A 38 12.69 1.33 -3.87
N ILE A 39 12.41 2.51 -3.30
CA ILE A 39 11.07 3.09 -3.34
C ILE A 39 10.77 3.56 -4.78
N PRO A 40 9.70 3.09 -5.44
CA PRO A 40 9.41 3.49 -6.80
C PRO A 40 9.18 5.01 -6.92
N ALA A 41 9.84 5.65 -7.89
CA ALA A 41 9.65 7.08 -8.17
C ALA A 41 8.29 7.36 -8.87
N GLN A 42 7.81 6.42 -9.69
CA GLN A 42 6.54 6.58 -10.41
C GLN A 42 5.36 6.37 -9.46
N TYR A 43 4.44 7.34 -9.44
CA TYR A 43 3.32 7.40 -8.50
C TYR A 43 2.51 6.10 -8.40
N LYS A 44 2.00 5.60 -9.54
CA LYS A 44 1.21 4.36 -9.60
C LYS A 44 1.96 3.15 -9.05
N LYS A 45 3.26 3.03 -9.36
CA LYS A 45 4.12 1.93 -8.87
C LYS A 45 4.42 2.06 -7.39
N LYS A 46 4.59 3.30 -6.90
CA LYS A 46 4.79 3.59 -5.48
C LYS A 46 3.58 3.12 -4.67
N LEU A 47 2.36 3.48 -5.10
CA LEU A 47 1.13 3.04 -4.45
C LEU A 47 1.03 1.50 -4.39
N ILE A 48 1.36 0.81 -5.48
CA ILE A 48 1.39 -0.67 -5.51
C ILE A 48 2.35 -1.22 -4.45
N ALA A 49 3.57 -0.68 -4.36
CA ALA A 49 4.57 -1.12 -3.39
C ALA A 49 4.14 -0.83 -1.94
N MET A 50 3.60 0.37 -1.68
CA MET A 50 3.14 0.76 -0.34
C MET A 50 1.94 -0.06 0.10
N GLN A 51 0.96 -0.27 -0.78
CA GLN A 51 -0.17 -1.16 -0.51
C GLN A 51 0.32 -2.58 -0.19
N TYR A 52 1.28 -3.11 -0.94
CA TYR A 52 1.80 -4.46 -0.69
C TYR A 52 2.49 -4.60 0.68
N LEU A 53 3.15 -3.55 1.17
CA LEU A 53 3.75 -3.53 2.49
C LEU A 53 2.70 -3.42 3.60
N VAL A 54 1.80 -2.43 3.52
CA VAL A 54 0.80 -2.21 4.58
C VAL A 54 -0.17 -3.40 4.72
N GLU A 55 -0.43 -4.14 3.65
CA GLU A 55 -1.27 -5.35 3.68
C GLU A 55 -0.69 -6.50 4.53
N LYS A 56 0.57 -6.40 4.99
CA LYS A 56 1.20 -7.37 5.89
C LYS A 56 1.00 -7.01 7.38
N LEU A 57 0.46 -5.83 7.67
CA LEU A 57 0.08 -5.45 9.03
C LEU A 57 -1.28 -6.03 9.39
N GLU A 58 -1.50 -6.22 10.68
CA GLU A 58 -2.77 -6.67 11.24
C GLU A 58 -3.80 -5.53 11.27
N PRO A 59 -4.98 -5.69 10.63
CA PRO A 59 -6.06 -4.71 10.69
C PRO A 59 -6.61 -4.52 12.10
N GLY A 60 -6.94 -3.27 12.47
CA GLY A 60 -7.48 -2.93 13.79
C GLY A 60 -6.47 -2.93 14.93
N ARG A 61 -5.22 -3.33 14.68
CA ARG A 61 -4.12 -3.21 15.64
C ARG A 61 -3.53 -1.80 15.61
N ARG A 62 -3.22 -1.30 16.80
CA ARG A 62 -2.44 -0.08 17.03
C ARG A 62 -0.96 -0.41 17.17
N TYR A 63 -0.13 0.37 16.50
CA TYR A 63 1.33 0.23 16.51
C TYR A 63 1.96 1.52 17.01
N THR A 64 2.87 1.43 17.97
CA THR A 64 3.76 2.55 18.30
C THR A 64 4.67 2.88 17.11
N GLU A 65 5.18 4.11 17.06
CA GLU A 65 6.22 4.51 16.09
C GLU A 65 7.39 3.50 16.04
N LYS A 66 7.82 2.99 17.20
CA LYS A 66 8.90 2.02 17.28
C LYS A 66 8.55 0.68 16.61
N GLU A 67 7.33 0.17 16.83
CA GLU A 67 6.88 -1.06 16.20
C GLU A 67 6.76 -0.91 14.69
N ILE A 68 6.18 0.20 14.21
CA ILE A 68 6.05 0.42 12.77
C ILE A 68 7.42 0.63 12.09
N ASN A 69 8.37 1.27 12.78
CA ASN A 69 9.76 1.38 12.29
C ASN A 69 10.39 -0.01 12.18
N ALA A 70 10.29 -0.84 13.22
CA ALA A 70 10.84 -2.20 13.22
C ALA A 70 10.16 -3.10 12.17
N PHE A 71 8.86 -2.92 11.93
CA PHE A 71 8.15 -3.59 10.84
C PHE A 71 8.73 -3.19 9.48
N ILE A 72 8.85 -1.89 9.20
CA ILE A 72 9.33 -1.43 7.89
C ILE A 72 10.80 -1.78 7.66
N GLN A 73 11.65 -1.73 8.69
CA GLN A 73 13.08 -2.07 8.59
C GLN A 73 13.35 -3.50 8.11
N GLN A 74 12.40 -4.42 8.29
CA GLN A 74 12.48 -5.76 7.70
C GLN A 74 12.49 -5.71 6.16
N PHE A 75 11.88 -4.67 5.57
CA PHE A 75 11.72 -4.51 4.13
C PHE A 75 12.60 -3.42 3.53
N HIS A 76 12.88 -2.32 4.24
CA HIS A 76 13.63 -1.18 3.70
C HIS A 76 14.21 -0.30 4.83
N ASP A 77 15.40 0.26 4.63
CA ASP A 77 16.12 1.02 5.66
C ASP A 77 15.56 2.45 5.84
N ASP A 78 15.03 3.04 4.76
CA ASP A 78 14.28 4.31 4.83
C ASP A 78 12.84 4.11 5.33
N TYR A 79 12.72 3.74 6.60
CA TYR A 79 11.42 3.57 7.26
C TYR A 79 10.67 4.89 7.44
N ALA A 80 11.38 6.03 7.51
CA ALA A 80 10.77 7.34 7.68
C ALA A 80 9.95 7.73 6.44
N THR A 81 10.51 7.56 5.23
CA THR A 81 9.80 7.82 3.98
C THR A 81 8.59 6.90 3.85
N ILE A 82 8.74 5.59 4.09
CA ILE A 82 7.62 4.64 3.95
C ILE A 82 6.48 4.96 4.93
N ARG A 83 6.77 5.29 6.20
CA ARG A 83 5.74 5.75 7.14
C ARG A 83 5.02 6.99 6.62
N ARG A 84 5.76 7.95 6.06
CA ARG A 84 5.17 9.16 5.49
C ARG A 84 4.23 8.81 4.34
N GLU A 85 4.63 7.92 3.44
CA GLU A 85 3.80 7.46 2.32
C GLU A 85 2.55 6.69 2.79
N PHE A 86 2.64 5.89 3.87
CA PHE A 86 1.47 5.26 4.49
C PHE A 86 0.42 6.27 4.96
N ILE A 87 0.85 7.43 5.48
CA ILE A 87 -0.07 8.49 5.91
C ILE A 87 -0.59 9.29 4.69
N ILE A 88 0.28 9.69 3.77
CA ILE A 88 -0.09 10.47 2.57
C ILE A 88 -1.18 9.74 1.77
N HIS A 89 -1.05 8.43 1.61
CA HIS A 89 -1.98 7.61 0.83
C HIS A 89 -3.12 7.00 1.63
N ARG A 90 -3.31 7.49 2.85
CA ARG A 90 -4.42 7.10 3.74
C ARG A 90 -4.44 5.60 4.06
N TYR A 91 -3.32 4.90 3.91
CA TYR A 91 -3.20 3.49 4.32
C TYR A 91 -3.27 3.36 5.84
N MET A 92 -2.65 4.31 6.55
CA MET A 92 -2.69 4.41 8.01
C MET A 92 -3.05 5.85 8.44
N SER A 93 -3.53 5.99 9.66
CA SER A 93 -3.56 7.26 10.39
C SER A 93 -2.51 7.23 11.50
N ARG A 94 -2.08 8.42 11.94
CA ARG A 94 -1.19 8.60 13.08
C ARG A 94 -1.83 9.58 14.06
N ASP A 95 -2.00 9.16 15.30
CA ASP A 95 -2.39 10.01 16.42
C ASP A 95 -1.48 9.73 17.61
N ASN A 96 -0.89 10.77 18.22
CA ASN A 96 0.02 10.64 19.36
C ASN A 96 1.07 9.52 19.20
N ASP A 97 1.75 9.48 18.04
CA ASP A 97 2.75 8.47 17.67
C ASP A 97 2.26 7.02 17.60
N ILE A 98 0.94 6.84 17.63
CA ILE A 98 0.26 5.56 17.38
C ILE A 98 -0.26 5.53 15.96
N TYR A 99 0.08 4.45 15.26
CA TYR A 99 -0.30 4.15 13.89
C TYR A 99 -1.39 3.09 13.88
N GLU A 100 -2.44 3.31 13.09
CA GLU A 100 -3.53 2.36 12.90
C GLU A 100 -3.90 2.30 11.42
N MET A 101 -4.17 1.10 10.90
CA MET A 101 -4.63 0.95 9.52
C MET A 101 -6.00 1.60 9.35
N ASN A 102 -6.15 2.44 8.32
CA ASN A 102 -7.46 3.00 8.00
C ASN A 102 -8.34 1.95 7.29
N PRO A 103 -9.66 2.11 7.32
CA PRO A 103 -10.59 1.39 6.45
C PRO A 103 -10.16 1.44 4.98
N ARG A 104 -10.26 0.29 4.28
CA ARG A 104 -9.75 0.12 2.91
C ARG A 104 -10.42 1.04 1.89
N ASP A 105 -11.62 1.53 2.15
CA ASP A 105 -12.33 2.49 1.30
C ASP A 105 -11.68 3.89 1.31
N GLN A 106 -10.93 4.24 2.36
CA GLN A 106 -10.19 5.49 2.45
C GLN A 106 -8.85 5.48 1.70
N TRP A 107 -8.34 4.30 1.35
CA TRP A 107 -7.02 4.15 0.75
C TRP A 107 -6.98 4.75 -0.66
N THR A 108 -5.87 5.42 -1.01
CA THR A 108 -5.62 5.80 -2.39
C THR A 108 -5.57 4.54 -3.28
N LYS A 109 -6.43 4.51 -4.30
CA LYS A 109 -6.58 3.38 -5.24
C LYS A 109 -5.65 3.58 -6.41
N TRP A 110 -4.58 2.78 -6.48
CA TRP A 110 -3.65 2.86 -7.60
C TRP A 110 -4.33 2.46 -8.92
N GLU A 111 -5.42 1.71 -8.88
CA GLU A 111 -6.20 1.33 -10.06
C GLU A 111 -6.87 2.54 -10.74
N GLN A 112 -7.01 3.67 -10.01
CA GLN A 112 -7.75 4.86 -10.43
C GLN A 112 -6.83 6.05 -10.82
N VAL A 113 -5.50 5.87 -10.77
CA VAL A 113 -4.52 6.93 -11.08
C VAL A 113 -3.81 6.71 -12.40
#